data_AF-A0A920GPQ3-F1
#
_entry.id   AF-A0A920GPQ3-F1
#
_cell.length_a   1.000
_cell.length_b   1.000
_cell.length_c   1.000
_cell.angle_alpha   90.00
_cell.angle_beta   90.00
_cell.angle_gamma   90.00
#
_symmetry.space_group_name_H-M   'P 1'
#
loop_
_entity.id
_entity.type
_entity.pdbx_description
1 polymer ?
#
loop_
_entity_poly.entity_id
_entity_poly.type
_entity_poly.pdbx_seq_one_letter_code
_entity_poly.pdbx_strand_id
1 'polypeptide(L)' 'MVGVINEIILEEKRRREEGRDDWSIPMRPDHGQNILDDHRRNAMPGYPAIGRLKGLAELRGVTKALEHKILNGN' A
#
# COMPACT_ATOMS: atom_id res chain seq x y z
N MET A 1 -10.17 -2.75 1.84
CA MET A 1 -8.74 -2.37 1.90
C MET A 1 -7.94 -3.32 2.79
N VAL A 2 -8.18 -3.38 4.12
CA VAL A 2 -7.40 -4.25 5.05
C VAL A 2 -7.37 -5.72 4.61
N GLY A 3 -8.53 -6.32 4.30
CA GLY A 3 -8.57 -7.71 3.81
C GLY A 3 -7.78 -7.94 2.52
N VAL A 4 -7.80 -6.99 1.58
CA VAL A 4 -7.03 -7.08 0.33
C VAL A 4 -5.52 -7.07 0.62
N ILE A 5 -5.07 -6.17 1.51
CA ILE A 5 -3.66 -6.11 1.92
C ILE A 5 -3.24 -7.38 2.65
N ASN A 6 -4.12 -7.95 3.47
CA ASN A 6 -3.88 -9.25 4.12
C ASN A 6 -3.62 -10.35 3.10
N GLU A 7 -4.49 -10.49 2.09
CA GLU A 7 -4.31 -11.52 1.05
C GLU A 7 -3.03 -11.29 0.23
N ILE A 8 -2.67 -10.03 -0.06
CA ILE A 8 -1.40 -9.71 -0.73
C ILE A 8 -0.21 -10.18 0.11
N ILE A 9 -0.17 -9.87 1.41
CA ILE A 9 0.92 -10.28 2.30
C ILE A 9 1.01 -11.81 2.40
N LEU A 10 -0.13 -12.50 2.49
CA LEU A 10 -0.16 -13.97 2.51
C LEU A 10 0.38 -14.57 1.21
N GLU A 11 0.07 -13.98 0.07
CA GLU A 11 0.61 -14.39 -1.22
C GLU A 11 2.12 -14.11 -1.33
N GLU A 12 2.61 -12.94 -0.92
CA GLU A 12 4.05 -12.64 -0.87
C GLU A 12 4.80 -13.65 0.01
N LYS A 13 4.23 -14.00 1.17
CA LYS A 13 4.77 -15.04 2.06
C LYS A 13 4.82 -16.41 1.38
N ARG A 14 3.73 -16.85 0.76
CA ARG A 14 3.67 -18.14 0.03
C ARG A 14 4.72 -18.21 -1.08
N ARG A 15 4.85 -17.15 -1.90
CA ARG A 15 5.87 -17.10 -2.97
C ARG A 15 7.29 -17.17 -2.42
N ARG A 16 7.53 -16.51 -1.29
CA ARG A 16 8.84 -16.53 -0.62
C ARG A 16 9.18 -17.92 -0.08
N GLU A 17 8.20 -18.63 0.48
CA GLU A 17 8.36 -20.02 0.96
C GLU A 17 8.60 -21.01 -0.19
N GLU A 18 8.08 -20.72 -1.39
CA GLU A 18 8.35 -21.47 -2.63
C GLU A 18 9.70 -21.14 -3.29
N GLY A 19 10.46 -20.19 -2.73
CA GLY A 19 11.77 -19.79 -3.26
C GLY A 19 11.70 -18.99 -4.56
N ARG A 20 10.58 -18.32 -4.84
CA ARG A 20 10.43 -17.48 -6.04
C ARG A 20 11.15 -16.13 -5.87
N ASP A 21 11.89 -15.72 -6.89
CA ASP A 21 12.57 -14.40 -6.90
C ASP A 21 11.59 -13.21 -7.01
N ASP A 22 10.41 -13.44 -7.57
CA ASP A 22 9.33 -12.45 -7.76
C ASP A 22 8.29 -12.48 -6.62
N TRP A 23 8.75 -12.80 -5.41
CA TRP A 23 7.88 -12.91 -4.24
C TRP A 23 7.26 -11.57 -3.84
N SER A 24 7.96 -10.45 -4.06
CA SER A 24 7.47 -9.12 -3.70
C SER A 24 6.52 -8.56 -4.77
N ILE A 25 5.36 -8.08 -4.33
CA ILE A 25 4.32 -7.49 -5.17
C ILE A 25 4.37 -5.96 -5.00
N PRO A 26 4.91 -5.21 -5.99
CA PRO A 26 5.01 -3.76 -5.90
C PRO A 26 3.62 -3.11 -5.92
N MET A 27 3.43 -2.09 -5.07
CA MET A 27 2.17 -1.35 -4.95
C MET A 27 2.38 0.16 -5.08
N ARG A 28 1.33 0.85 -5.55
CA ARG A 28 1.22 2.31 -5.57
C ARG A 28 -0.18 2.72 -5.07
N PRO A 29 -0.37 3.94 -4.53
CA PRO A 29 -1.69 4.42 -4.08
C PRO A 29 -2.69 4.65 -5.23
N ASP A 30 -2.24 4.45 -6.47
CA ASP A 30 -2.96 4.67 -7.72
C ASP A 30 -3.38 6.13 -7.93
N HIS A 31 -4.49 6.54 -7.30
CA HIS A 31 -5.04 7.89 -7.38
C HIS A 31 -5.09 8.56 -6.00
N GLY A 32 -5.17 9.90 -6.00
CA GLY A 32 -5.27 10.70 -4.79
C GLY A 32 -6.36 11.76 -4.89
N GLN A 33 -6.92 12.13 -3.73
CA GLN A 33 -7.81 13.28 -3.62
C GLN A 33 -7.02 14.58 -3.76
N ASN A 34 -7.62 15.60 -4.37
CA ASN A 34 -7.04 16.93 -4.38
C ASN A 34 -7.28 17.56 -3.00
N ILE A 35 -6.22 17.74 -2.19
CA ILE A 35 -6.30 18.21 -0.79
C ILE A 35 -5.14 19.17 -0.47
N LEU A 36 -5.35 20.03 0.53
CA LEU A 36 -4.32 20.97 1.01
C LEU A 36 -3.74 21.80 -0.17
N ASP A 37 -2.41 21.94 -0.25
CA ASP A 37 -1.74 22.67 -1.32
C ASP A 37 -1.86 22.02 -2.71
N ASP A 38 -2.43 20.81 -2.83
CA ASP A 38 -2.75 20.27 -4.15
C ASP A 38 -3.77 21.15 -4.88
N HIS A 39 -4.69 21.85 -4.18
CA HIS A 39 -5.68 22.73 -4.82
C HIS A 39 -5.04 23.92 -5.55
N ARG A 40 -3.81 24.28 -5.16
CA ARG A 40 -3.02 25.35 -5.77
C ARG A 40 -2.08 24.82 -6.87
N ARG A 41 -1.95 23.50 -6.97
CA ARG A 41 -1.09 22.82 -7.95
C ARG A 41 -1.99 22.34 -9.09
N ASN A 42 -1.67 22.72 -10.32
CA ASN A 42 -2.40 22.24 -11.51
C ASN A 42 -1.99 20.80 -11.86
N ALA A 43 -2.34 19.85 -10.99
CA ALA A 43 -2.04 18.43 -11.16
C ALA A 43 -3.03 17.75 -12.11
N MET A 44 -2.60 16.67 -12.78
CA MET A 44 -3.49 15.83 -13.56
C MET A 44 -4.62 15.26 -12.67
N PRO A 45 -5.87 15.18 -13.15
CA PRO A 45 -6.98 14.61 -12.40
C PRO A 45 -6.66 13.23 -11.84
N GLY A 46 -6.78 13.06 -10.51
CA GLY A 46 -6.45 11.82 -9.81
C GLY A 46 -4.97 11.61 -9.51
N TYR A 47 -4.07 12.48 -9.98
CA TYR A 47 -2.62 12.40 -9.73
C TYR A 47 -2.05 13.54 -8.84
N PRO A 48 -2.76 14.08 -7.84
CA PRO A 48 -2.20 15.09 -6.94
C PRO A 48 -1.14 14.48 -6.03
N ALA A 49 -0.22 15.30 -5.49
CA ALA A 49 0.93 14.80 -4.75
C ALA A 49 0.57 14.44 -3.30
N ILE A 50 -0.10 15.35 -2.59
CA ILE A 50 -0.42 15.19 -1.16
C ILE A 50 -1.49 14.12 -0.98
N GLY A 51 -2.53 14.10 -1.83
CA GLY A 51 -3.54 13.05 -1.83
C GLY A 51 -2.97 11.64 -2.01
N ARG A 52 -2.05 11.46 -2.96
CA ARG A 52 -1.40 10.15 -3.20
C ARG A 52 -0.44 9.79 -2.07
N LEU A 53 0.29 10.77 -1.52
CA LEU A 53 1.15 10.54 -0.36
C LEU A 53 0.35 10.05 0.85
N LYS A 54 -0.82 10.65 1.12
CA LYS A 54 -1.74 10.20 2.16
C LYS A 54 -2.17 8.75 1.93
N GLY A 55 -2.65 8.41 0.73
CA GLY A 55 -3.05 7.04 0.39
C GLY A 55 -1.90 6.04 0.56
N LEU A 56 -0.68 6.42 0.16
CA LEU A 56 0.51 5.58 0.35
C LEU A 56 0.84 5.39 1.84
N ALA A 57 0.70 6.42 2.67
CA ALA A 57 0.89 6.32 4.11
C ALA A 57 -0.14 5.38 4.77
N GLU A 58 -1.41 5.44 4.34
CA GLU A 58 -2.47 4.54 4.81
C GLU A 58 -2.18 3.08 4.46
N LEU A 59 -1.79 2.81 3.21
CA LEU A 59 -1.37 1.47 2.78
C LEU A 59 -0.20 0.95 3.62
N ARG A 60 0.85 1.78 3.80
CA ARG A 60 2.03 1.42 4.61
C ARG A 60 1.68 1.10 6.06
N GLY A 61 0.79 1.87 6.67
CA GLY A 61 0.34 1.65 8.05
C GLY A 61 -0.40 0.32 8.21
N VAL A 62 -1.33 0.03 7.29
CA VAL A 62 -2.08 -1.24 7.28
C VAL A 62 -1.14 -2.43 7.07
N THR A 63 -0.23 -2.35 6.10
CA THR A 63 0.77 -3.39 5.85
C THR A 63 1.59 -3.66 7.10
N LYS A 64 2.14 -2.61 7.74
CA LYS A 64 2.97 -2.77 8.94
C LYS A 64 2.23 -3.42 10.10
N ALA A 65 0.97 -3.06 10.31
CA ALA A 65 0.14 -3.63 11.36
C ALA A 65 -0.16 -5.12 11.12
N LEU A 66 -0.48 -5.50 9.89
CA LEU A 66 -0.76 -6.89 9.50
C LEU A 66 0.50 -7.76 9.56
N GLU A 67 1.63 -7.28 9.05
CA GLU A 67 2.93 -7.96 9.17
C GLU A 67 3.29 -8.22 10.64
N HIS A 68 3.14 -7.22 11.51
CA HIS A 68 3.37 -7.39 12.94
C HIS A 68 2.46 -8.45 13.56
N LYS A 69 1.18 -8.51 13.15
CA LYS A 69 0.25 -9.54 13.61
C LYS A 69 0.68 -10.93 13.14
N ILE A 70 0.97 -11.10 11.85
CA ILE A 70 1.36 -12.37 11.22
C ILE A 70 2.66 -12.92 11.80
N LEU A 71 3.65 -12.05 12.05
CA LEU A 71 4.94 -12.46 12.66
C LEU A 71 4.80 -12.89 14.12
N ASN A 72 3.84 -12.32 14.85
CA ASN A 72 3.64 -12.60 16.28
C ASN A 72 2.59 -13.68 16.57
N GLY A 73 1.99 -14.30 15.55
CA GLY A 73 1.11 -15.47 15.71
C GLY A 73 -0.25 -15.21 16.38
N ASN A 74 -0.73 -13.96 16.39
CA ASN A 74 -2.08 -13.58 16.86
C ASN A 74 -3.11 -13.52 15.73
#